data_AF-A0A9K3HDH9-F1
#
_entry.id   AF-A0A9K3HDH9-F1
#
_cell.length_a   1.000
_cell.length_b   1.000
_cell.length_c   1.000
_cell.angle_alpha   90.00
_cell.angle_beta   90.00
_cell.angle_gamma   90.00
#
_symmetry.space_group_name_H-M   'P 1'
#
loop_
_entity.id
_entity.type
_entity.pdbx_description
1 polymer ?
#
loop_
_entity_poly.entity_id
_entity_poly.type
_entity_poly.pdbx_seq_one_letter_code
_entity_poly.pdbx_strand_id
1 'polypeptide(L)'
;MKFTLDIHINMKSQVLDRTNPLTQIVHGRKLSYLGPGGLTVRTATFPIRDIHPSHYGRICPIGTSEGINVGLIGSLAIHARIGRWGSLESPFYQISERSKGAQMLYLSPGRDEYYMVAAGNSLALNQGIQEEQVVPARYRQEFLTIAWEQVQLRSIFAFQYFSIGASLIPFIEHNDANRALMSSNMQRQAVPLSQSEKCIVGTGLEGQAALDSGALAIAEHEGKIFYTDTDKILLSGNGDTLRIPLVRRGKCIKKGQILAYGAATVGGELALGKNVLVAYMPWEGYNFEDAVLISERLVYEDIYTSFHIRKYEIQIN
;
A
#
# COMPACT_ATOMS: atom_id res chain seq x y z
N MET A 1 -12.72 -5.53 -40.60
CA MET A 1 -13.41 -4.81 -39.51
C MET A 1 -12.43 -4.68 -38.34
N LYS A 2 -11.93 -3.48 -38.09
CA LYS A 2 -10.93 -3.17 -37.05
C LYS A 2 -11.55 -3.38 -35.66
N PHE A 3 -11.19 -4.45 -34.97
CA PHE A 3 -11.35 -4.57 -33.52
C PHE A 3 -10.21 -3.82 -32.83
N THR A 4 -10.24 -2.49 -32.92
CA THR A 4 -9.48 -1.62 -32.02
C THR A 4 -10.54 -0.99 -31.12
N LEU A 5 -11.05 -1.79 -30.18
CA LEU A 5 -12.11 -1.35 -29.26
C LEU A 5 -11.63 -0.13 -28.46
N ASP A 6 -12.53 0.83 -28.29
CA ASP A 6 -12.35 2.14 -27.65
C ASP A 6 -11.87 2.07 -26.18
N ILE A 7 -10.60 1.71 -25.96
CA ILE A 7 -9.93 1.87 -24.65
C ILE A 7 -9.92 3.35 -24.22
N HIS A 8 -10.05 4.29 -25.17
CA HIS A 8 -10.04 5.73 -24.90
C HIS A 8 -11.34 6.29 -24.30
N ILE A 9 -12.48 5.60 -24.42
CA ILE A 9 -13.80 6.16 -24.06
C ILE A 9 -14.40 5.49 -22.81
N ASN A 10 -13.79 4.41 -22.31
CA ASN A 10 -14.30 3.69 -21.14
C ASN A 10 -13.88 4.39 -19.83
N MET A 11 -14.85 4.75 -18.99
CA MET A 11 -14.63 5.36 -17.66
C MET A 11 -13.71 4.54 -16.73
N LYS A 12 -13.57 3.23 -16.99
CA LYS A 12 -12.67 2.32 -16.25
C LYS A 12 -11.24 2.29 -16.80
N SER A 13 -10.99 2.85 -17.99
CA SER A 13 -9.67 3.06 -18.57
C SER A 13 -9.16 4.43 -18.13
N GLN A 14 -8.40 4.47 -17.05
CA GLN A 14 -7.89 5.70 -16.45
C GLN A 14 -6.41 5.88 -16.80
N VAL A 15 -6.00 7.12 -17.07
CA VAL A 15 -4.58 7.45 -17.22
C VAL A 15 -3.88 7.13 -15.90
N LEU A 16 -2.83 6.31 -15.97
CA LEU A 16 -2.08 5.91 -14.79
C LEU A 16 -1.45 7.14 -14.13
N ASP A 17 -1.87 7.41 -12.91
CA ASP A 17 -1.25 8.41 -12.05
C ASP A 17 0.15 7.91 -11.62
N ARG A 18 1.17 8.69 -11.98
CA ARG A 18 2.59 8.37 -11.77
C ARG A 18 3.29 9.39 -10.88
N THR A 19 2.55 10.12 -10.04
CA THR A 19 3.11 11.13 -9.14
C THR A 19 4.27 10.57 -8.31
N ASN A 20 4.08 9.41 -7.68
CA ASN A 20 5.13 8.68 -6.99
C ASN A 20 4.86 7.15 -7.04
N PRO A 21 5.81 6.31 -6.60
CA PRO A 21 5.66 4.85 -6.66
C PRO A 21 4.44 4.31 -5.90
N LEU A 22 4.10 4.88 -4.74
CA LEU A 22 2.92 4.47 -3.96
C LEU A 22 1.64 4.71 -4.73
N THR A 23 1.53 5.86 -5.41
CA THR A 23 0.36 6.22 -6.20
C THR A 23 0.09 5.21 -7.31
N GLN A 24 1.14 4.68 -7.95
CA GLN A 24 1.01 3.66 -8.99
C GLN A 24 0.41 2.36 -8.45
N ILE A 25 0.90 1.87 -7.29
CA ILE A 25 0.34 0.66 -6.66
C ILE A 25 -1.10 0.89 -6.23
N VAL A 26 -1.38 2.00 -5.55
CA VAL A 26 -2.73 2.26 -5.04
C VAL A 26 -3.72 2.41 -6.20
N HIS A 27 -3.32 3.02 -7.32
CA HIS A 27 -4.14 3.08 -8.52
C HIS A 27 -4.42 1.68 -9.07
N GLY A 28 -3.42 0.81 -9.18
CA GLY A 28 -3.59 -0.58 -9.60
C GLY A 28 -4.50 -1.42 -8.67
N ARG A 29 -4.63 -1.01 -7.40
CA ARG A 29 -5.47 -1.66 -6.37
C ARG A 29 -6.77 -0.91 -6.08
N LYS A 30 -7.14 0.05 -6.93
CA LYS A 30 -8.34 0.88 -6.78
C LYS A 30 -9.59 0.08 -7.13
N LEU A 31 -10.59 0.14 -6.26
CA LEU A 31 -11.92 -0.39 -6.47
C LEU A 31 -12.88 0.77 -6.74
N SER A 32 -13.67 0.69 -7.82
CA SER A 32 -14.64 1.71 -8.19
C SER A 32 -16.01 1.07 -8.41
N TYR A 33 -17.02 1.56 -7.69
CA TYR A 33 -18.43 1.25 -7.95
C TYR A 33 -19.00 2.05 -9.12
N LEU A 34 -18.28 3.08 -9.58
CA LEU A 34 -18.67 3.94 -10.69
C LEU A 34 -18.34 3.31 -12.05
N GLY A 35 -19.16 3.64 -13.06
CA GLY A 35 -18.94 3.26 -14.46
C GLY A 35 -20.18 2.62 -15.10
N PRO A 36 -20.09 2.24 -16.39
CA PRO A 36 -21.17 1.55 -17.08
C PRO A 36 -21.58 0.26 -16.34
N GLY A 37 -22.88 0.11 -16.06
CA GLY A 37 -23.43 -1.00 -15.27
C GLY A 37 -23.20 -0.91 -13.76
N GLY A 38 -22.56 0.16 -13.29
CA GLY A 38 -22.35 0.46 -11.87
C GLY A 38 -23.26 1.57 -11.37
N LEU A 39 -22.82 2.24 -10.30
CA LEU A 39 -23.52 3.35 -9.68
C LEU A 39 -23.12 4.67 -10.33
N THR A 40 -24.00 5.66 -10.21
CA THR A 40 -23.64 7.05 -10.44
C THR A 40 -23.50 7.77 -9.10
N VAL A 41 -22.70 8.83 -9.07
CA VAL A 41 -22.48 9.63 -7.85
C VAL A 41 -23.79 10.15 -7.27
N ARG A 42 -24.75 10.52 -8.15
CA ARG A 42 -26.06 11.07 -7.77
C ARG A 42 -27.05 10.02 -7.28
N THR A 43 -26.94 8.78 -7.74
CA THR A 43 -27.86 7.68 -7.35
C THR A 43 -27.37 6.90 -6.14
N ALA A 44 -26.11 7.10 -5.72
CA ALA A 44 -25.54 6.38 -4.60
C ALA A 44 -26.01 6.94 -3.25
N THR A 45 -26.84 6.15 -2.56
CA THR A 45 -27.38 6.45 -1.24
C THR A 45 -26.37 6.20 -0.11
N PHE A 46 -26.65 6.72 1.09
CA PHE A 46 -25.77 6.57 2.26
C PHE A 46 -25.40 5.11 2.58
N PRO A 47 -26.32 4.11 2.61
CA PRO A 47 -25.95 2.73 2.94
C PRO A 47 -24.94 2.11 1.98
N ILE A 48 -24.90 2.57 0.72
CA ILE A 48 -23.95 2.05 -0.27
C ILE A 48 -22.54 2.61 -0.04
N ARG A 49 -22.45 3.82 0.53
CA ARG A 49 -21.19 4.50 0.83
C ARG A 49 -20.60 4.08 2.17
N ASP A 50 -21.40 3.44 3.02
CA ASP A 50 -21.01 3.03 4.36
C ASP A 50 -20.11 1.79 4.36
N ILE A 51 -19.38 1.58 5.46
CA ILE A 51 -18.46 0.46 5.61
C ILE A 51 -19.24 -0.77 6.09
N HIS A 52 -19.41 -1.74 5.19
CA HIS A 52 -20.06 -2.99 5.54
C HIS A 52 -19.08 -3.96 6.26
N PRO A 53 -19.51 -4.73 7.27
CA PRO A 53 -18.66 -5.71 7.97
C PRO A 53 -17.99 -6.76 7.06
N SER A 54 -18.58 -7.05 5.90
CA SER A 54 -17.95 -7.94 4.91
C SER A 54 -16.65 -7.39 4.31
N HIS A 55 -16.40 -6.08 4.42
CA HIS A 55 -15.22 -5.41 3.88
C HIS A 55 -13.95 -5.79 4.63
N TYR A 56 -14.03 -6.23 5.89
CA TYR A 56 -12.86 -6.56 6.71
C TYR A 56 -11.92 -7.53 5.98
N GLY A 57 -10.69 -7.05 5.74
CA GLY A 57 -9.61 -7.83 5.12
C GLY A 57 -9.71 -7.92 3.60
N ARG A 58 -10.65 -7.18 2.98
CA ARG A 58 -10.96 -7.20 1.56
C ARG A 58 -10.91 -5.80 0.96
N ILE A 59 -11.71 -4.88 1.50
CA ILE A 59 -11.75 -3.47 1.11
C ILE A 59 -11.31 -2.66 2.33
N CYS A 60 -10.36 -1.75 2.13
CA CYS A 60 -9.85 -0.92 3.20
C CYS A 60 -10.93 0.04 3.71
N PRO A 61 -11.23 0.07 5.02
CA PRO A 61 -12.20 1.01 5.60
C PRO A 61 -11.69 2.46 5.60
N ILE A 62 -10.36 2.66 5.60
CA ILE A 62 -9.73 3.98 5.63
C ILE A 62 -9.47 4.52 4.22
N GLY A 63 -9.10 3.65 3.27
CA GLY A 63 -8.61 4.06 1.95
C GLY A 63 -9.74 4.36 0.97
N THR A 64 -10.36 5.54 1.08
CA THR A 64 -11.38 6.02 0.14
C THR A 64 -11.04 7.40 -0.43
N SER A 65 -11.77 7.85 -1.45
CA SER A 65 -11.64 9.22 -1.96
C SER A 65 -12.37 10.22 -1.07
N GLU A 66 -11.87 11.45 -1.01
CA GLU A 66 -12.54 12.57 -0.34
C GLU A 66 -13.64 13.19 -1.22
N GLY A 67 -14.51 13.99 -0.60
CA GLY A 67 -15.57 14.71 -1.28
C GLY A 67 -16.69 13.81 -1.82
N ILE A 68 -17.19 14.12 -3.02
CA ILE A 68 -18.43 13.50 -3.54
C ILE A 68 -18.30 12.00 -3.85
N ASN A 69 -17.07 11.49 -3.96
CA ASN A 69 -16.77 10.10 -4.30
C ASN A 69 -16.51 9.21 -3.07
N VAL A 70 -16.69 9.74 -1.86
CA VAL A 70 -16.51 8.99 -0.60
C VAL A 70 -17.39 7.73 -0.59
N GLY A 71 -16.79 6.60 -0.23
CA GLY A 71 -17.43 5.27 -0.21
C GLY A 71 -17.65 4.64 -1.60
N LEU A 72 -17.51 5.41 -2.69
CA LEU A 72 -17.69 4.90 -4.07
C LEU A 72 -16.40 4.47 -4.74
N ILE A 73 -15.29 5.00 -4.25
CA ILE A 73 -13.94 4.65 -4.68
C ILE A 73 -13.18 4.23 -3.44
N GLY A 74 -12.73 2.98 -3.42
CA GLY A 74 -11.97 2.39 -2.32
C GLY A 74 -10.65 1.80 -2.80
N SER A 75 -9.90 1.24 -1.86
CA SER A 75 -8.67 0.49 -2.14
C SER A 75 -8.79 -0.92 -1.58
N LEU A 76 -8.24 -1.90 -2.28
CA LEU A 76 -8.14 -3.27 -1.75
C LEU A 76 -7.21 -3.30 -0.52
N ALA A 77 -7.58 -4.12 0.46
CA ALA A 77 -6.71 -4.42 1.59
C ALA A 77 -5.45 -5.17 1.13
N ILE A 78 -4.34 -5.14 1.88
CA ILE A 78 -3.03 -5.67 1.45
C ILE A 78 -3.11 -7.13 0.96
N HIS A 79 -3.72 -8.00 1.76
CA HIS A 79 -3.76 -9.44 1.49
C HIS A 79 -5.02 -9.89 0.74
N ALA A 80 -5.87 -8.95 0.34
CA ALA A 80 -7.08 -9.26 -0.43
C ALA A 80 -6.69 -9.80 -1.80
N ARG A 81 -7.37 -10.88 -2.22
CA ARG A 81 -7.25 -11.44 -3.56
C ARG A 81 -8.62 -11.64 -4.20
N ILE A 82 -8.64 -11.73 -5.53
CA ILE A 82 -9.83 -12.11 -6.27
C ILE A 82 -9.83 -13.63 -6.42
N GLY A 83 -10.83 -14.29 -5.87
CA GLY A 83 -11.04 -15.74 -6.00
C GLY A 83 -11.47 -16.12 -7.42
N ARG A 84 -11.54 -17.44 -7.70
CA ARG A 84 -11.87 -17.96 -9.04
C ARG A 84 -13.23 -17.47 -9.58
N TRP A 85 -14.17 -17.20 -8.68
CA TRP A 85 -15.53 -16.75 -9.02
C TRP A 85 -15.70 -15.23 -8.94
N GLY A 86 -14.60 -14.47 -8.86
CA GLY A 86 -14.65 -12.99 -8.80
C GLY A 86 -14.94 -12.41 -7.42
N SER A 87 -15.13 -13.24 -6.38
CA SER A 87 -15.30 -12.77 -5.00
C SER A 87 -13.98 -12.31 -4.39
N LEU A 88 -13.99 -11.23 -3.61
CA LEU A 88 -12.84 -10.84 -2.80
C LEU A 88 -12.66 -11.79 -1.62
N GLU A 89 -11.47 -12.37 -1.50
CA GLU A 89 -11.11 -13.29 -0.43
C GLU A 89 -10.03 -12.68 0.46
N SER A 90 -10.09 -12.99 1.75
CA SER A 90 -9.05 -12.63 2.73
C SER A 90 -8.44 -13.88 3.34
N PRO A 91 -7.13 -13.94 3.59
CA PRO A 91 -6.49 -15.10 4.18
C PRO A 91 -6.54 -15.09 5.71
N PHE A 92 -6.71 -16.27 6.31
CA PHE A 92 -6.71 -16.50 7.76
C PHE A 92 -5.90 -17.75 8.08
N TYR A 93 -5.34 -17.82 9.28
CA TYR A 93 -4.74 -19.06 9.77
C TYR A 93 -5.79 -19.92 10.46
N GLN A 94 -5.82 -21.19 10.08
CA GLN A 94 -6.61 -22.18 10.78
C GLN A 94 -5.92 -22.60 12.08
N ILE A 95 -6.67 -22.55 13.18
CA ILE A 95 -6.22 -23.07 14.46
C ILE A 95 -6.53 -24.58 14.45
N SER A 96 -5.52 -25.38 14.77
CA SER A 96 -5.68 -26.83 14.92
C SER A 96 -5.14 -27.26 16.28
N GLU A 97 -5.87 -28.15 16.96
CA GLU A 97 -5.54 -28.60 18.34
C GLU A 97 -4.25 -29.42 18.43
N ARG A 98 -3.71 -29.90 17.30
CA ARG A 98 -2.55 -30.80 17.29
C ARG A 98 -1.59 -30.39 16.19
N SER A 99 -0.48 -29.76 16.56
CA SER A 99 0.88 -29.74 15.96
C SER A 99 1.07 -29.99 14.44
N LYS A 100 0.04 -29.82 13.63
CA LYS A 100 0.06 -29.78 12.18
C LYS A 100 0.19 -28.30 11.85
N GLY A 101 1.19 -27.98 11.03
CA GLY A 101 1.61 -26.61 10.77
C GLY A 101 0.45 -25.67 10.43
N ALA A 102 0.68 -24.36 10.59
CA ALA A 102 -0.32 -23.34 10.32
C ALA A 102 -0.80 -23.42 8.87
N GLN A 103 -2.06 -23.84 8.67
CA GLN A 103 -2.69 -23.86 7.35
C GLN A 103 -3.36 -22.51 7.09
N MET A 104 -3.03 -21.88 5.96
CA MET A 104 -3.66 -20.64 5.53
C MET A 104 -4.88 -20.95 4.65
N LEU A 105 -6.03 -20.38 5.01
CA LEU A 105 -7.29 -20.50 4.28
C LEU A 105 -7.74 -19.13 3.80
N TYR A 106 -8.17 -19.04 2.54
CA TYR A 106 -8.76 -17.82 1.98
C TYR A 106 -10.27 -17.94 1.97
N LEU A 107 -10.94 -16.96 2.54
CA LEU A 107 -12.39 -16.98 2.72
C LEU A 107 -13.06 -15.81 1.99
N SER A 108 -14.11 -16.12 1.24
CA SER A 108 -15.07 -15.15 0.73
C SER A 108 -15.98 -14.64 1.87
N PRO A 109 -16.65 -13.48 1.72
CA PRO A 109 -17.48 -12.91 2.77
C PRO A 109 -18.56 -13.87 3.28
N GLY A 110 -19.23 -14.59 2.38
CA GLY A 110 -20.28 -15.53 2.80
C GLY A 110 -19.75 -16.77 3.52
N ARG A 111 -18.49 -17.16 3.30
CA ARG A 111 -17.88 -18.29 4.04
C ARG A 111 -17.34 -17.87 5.40
N ASP A 112 -16.81 -16.65 5.46
CA ASP A 112 -16.24 -16.03 6.66
C ASP A 112 -17.24 -15.98 7.83
N GLU A 113 -18.53 -15.78 7.55
CA GLU A 113 -19.59 -15.75 8.58
C GLU A 113 -19.80 -17.05 9.35
N TYR A 114 -19.37 -18.19 8.80
CA TYR A 114 -19.49 -19.50 9.46
C TYR A 114 -18.35 -19.79 10.43
N TYR A 115 -17.32 -18.95 10.48
CA TYR A 115 -16.16 -19.17 11.32
C TYR A 115 -16.03 -18.10 12.40
N MET A 116 -15.55 -18.50 13.57
CA MET A 116 -15.13 -17.57 14.62
C MET A 116 -13.68 -17.15 14.36
N VAL A 117 -13.47 -15.87 14.05
CA VAL A 117 -12.18 -15.31 13.66
C VAL A 117 -11.63 -14.42 14.78
N ALA A 118 -10.55 -14.81 15.44
CA ALA A 118 -9.87 -13.97 16.42
C ALA A 118 -8.97 -12.91 15.77
N ALA A 119 -8.90 -11.73 16.39
CA ALA A 119 -8.03 -10.64 15.97
C ALA A 119 -6.59 -10.74 16.51
N GLY A 120 -6.32 -11.68 17.44
CA GLY A 120 -5.06 -11.80 18.17
C GLY A 120 -4.30 -13.12 17.96
N ASN A 121 -3.20 -13.27 18.69
CA ASN A 121 -2.35 -14.47 18.70
C ASN A 121 -2.37 -15.13 20.10
N SER A 122 -2.26 -16.46 20.16
CA SER A 122 -2.25 -17.17 21.44
C SER A 122 -1.06 -16.79 22.33
N LEU A 123 0.06 -16.39 21.72
CA LEU A 123 1.26 -15.97 22.46
C LEU A 123 1.08 -14.65 23.22
N ALA A 124 0.06 -13.86 22.89
CA ALA A 124 -0.30 -12.66 23.63
C ALA A 124 -1.17 -12.98 24.88
N LEU A 125 -1.59 -14.24 25.04
CA LEU A 125 -2.33 -14.69 26.21
C LEU A 125 -1.35 -14.95 27.35
N ASN A 126 -1.66 -14.44 28.54
CA ASN A 126 -0.84 -14.59 29.73
C ASN A 126 -0.64 -16.09 30.03
N GLN A 127 0.59 -16.58 29.90
CA GLN A 127 0.94 -17.99 30.14
C GLN A 127 0.82 -18.42 31.61
N GLY A 128 0.65 -17.47 32.54
CA GLY A 128 0.63 -17.72 33.98
C GLY A 128 -0.74 -18.05 34.58
N ILE A 129 -1.84 -17.85 33.84
CA ILE A 129 -3.20 -18.05 34.37
C ILE A 129 -3.99 -18.90 33.38
N GLN A 130 -4.30 -20.12 33.79
CA GLN A 130 -5.06 -21.12 33.04
C GLN A 130 -6.57 -20.84 33.06
N GLU A 131 -7.01 -19.87 33.87
CA GLU A 131 -8.41 -19.45 34.01
C GLU A 131 -8.77 -18.47 32.89
N GLU A 132 -9.53 -18.99 31.92
CA GLU A 132 -10.26 -18.30 30.85
C GLU A 132 -9.42 -17.34 29.98
N GLN A 133 -8.61 -17.92 29.09
CA GLN A 133 -8.00 -17.18 27.99
C GLN A 133 -9.07 -16.73 26.97
N VAL A 134 -9.73 -15.62 27.27
CA VAL A 134 -10.71 -15.00 26.37
C VAL A 134 -10.04 -14.08 25.36
N VAL A 135 -10.56 -14.07 24.14
CA VAL A 135 -10.11 -13.18 23.06
C VAL A 135 -11.28 -12.51 22.36
N PRO A 136 -11.07 -11.29 21.85
CA PRO A 136 -12.01 -10.68 20.94
C PRO A 136 -12.00 -11.46 19.61
N ALA A 137 -13.17 -11.92 19.22
CA ALA A 137 -13.41 -12.62 17.97
C ALA A 137 -14.60 -12.02 17.22
N ARG A 138 -14.55 -12.15 15.90
CA ARG A 138 -15.66 -11.80 15.02
C ARG A 138 -16.43 -13.07 14.64
N TYR A 139 -17.74 -13.02 14.77
CA TYR A 139 -18.65 -14.08 14.33
C TYR A 139 -19.94 -13.47 13.81
N ARG A 140 -20.40 -13.90 12.62
CA ARG A 140 -21.64 -13.39 11.99
C ARG A 140 -21.77 -11.86 12.01
N GLN A 141 -20.68 -11.16 11.68
CA GLN A 141 -20.59 -9.70 11.64
C GLN A 141 -20.62 -8.97 13.00
N GLU A 142 -20.67 -9.70 14.11
CA GLU A 142 -20.59 -9.15 15.47
C GLU A 142 -19.22 -9.37 16.10
N PHE A 143 -18.87 -8.51 17.05
CA PHE A 143 -17.66 -8.64 17.87
C PHE A 143 -18.04 -9.24 19.22
N LEU A 144 -17.49 -10.41 19.52
CA LEU A 144 -17.76 -11.20 20.70
C LEU A 144 -16.46 -11.43 21.47
N THR A 145 -16.59 -11.65 22.78
CA THR A 145 -15.49 -12.14 23.60
C THR A 145 -15.73 -13.62 23.85
N ILE A 146 -14.84 -14.48 23.33
CA ILE A 146 -15.00 -15.94 23.40
C ILE A 146 -13.74 -16.58 23.96
N ALA A 147 -13.86 -17.79 24.49
CA ALA A 147 -12.72 -18.59 24.92
C ALA A 147 -11.85 -18.99 23.72
N TRP A 148 -10.52 -19.01 23.88
CA TRP A 148 -9.57 -19.33 22.81
C TRP A 148 -9.84 -20.69 22.15
N GLU A 149 -10.31 -21.67 22.91
CA GLU A 149 -10.64 -23.02 22.44
C GLU A 149 -11.77 -23.03 21.41
N GLN A 150 -12.65 -22.02 21.44
CA GLN A 150 -13.75 -21.88 20.49
C GLN A 150 -13.31 -21.21 19.17
N VAL A 151 -12.15 -20.55 19.16
CA VAL A 151 -11.65 -19.85 17.97
C VAL A 151 -11.22 -20.87 16.91
N GLN A 152 -11.76 -20.73 15.71
CA GLN A 152 -11.44 -21.62 14.58
C GLN A 152 -10.35 -21.03 13.68
N LEU A 153 -10.36 -19.71 13.53
CA LEU A 153 -9.47 -18.97 12.65
C LEU A 153 -8.87 -17.77 13.36
N ARG A 154 -7.68 -17.35 12.94
CA ARG A 154 -7.09 -16.08 13.36
C ARG A 154 -6.57 -15.26 12.18
N SER A 155 -6.56 -13.95 12.36
CA SER A 155 -5.92 -13.03 11.41
C SER A 155 -4.41 -13.27 11.32
N ILE A 156 -3.83 -12.90 10.19
CA ILE A 156 -2.39 -13.09 9.91
C ILE A 156 -1.58 -11.96 10.53
N PHE A 157 -2.01 -10.72 10.27
CA PHE A 157 -1.35 -9.50 10.73
C PHE A 157 -2.38 -8.46 11.14
N ALA A 158 -2.01 -7.55 12.05
CA ALA A 158 -2.85 -6.43 12.45
C ALA A 158 -3.24 -5.55 11.25
N PHE A 159 -2.33 -5.34 10.30
CA PHE A 159 -2.55 -4.52 9.11
C PHE A 159 -3.37 -5.20 8.00
N GLN A 160 -3.82 -6.44 8.19
CA GLN A 160 -4.55 -7.20 7.17
C GLN A 160 -5.80 -6.47 6.64
N TYR A 161 -6.41 -5.61 7.45
CA TYR A 161 -7.64 -4.89 7.11
C TYR A 161 -7.41 -3.62 6.28
N PHE A 162 -6.19 -3.11 6.25
CA PHE A 162 -5.88 -1.82 5.63
C PHE A 162 -5.30 -1.97 4.22
N SER A 163 -5.40 -0.91 3.44
CA SER A 163 -4.74 -0.76 2.14
C SER A 163 -3.26 -0.48 2.34
N ILE A 164 -2.47 -0.56 1.27
CA ILE A 164 -1.04 -0.26 1.34
C ILE A 164 -0.76 1.17 1.80
N GLY A 165 -1.53 2.16 1.34
CA GLY A 165 -1.35 3.56 1.76
C GLY A 165 -1.63 3.79 3.25
N ALA A 166 -2.69 3.18 3.79
CA ALA A 166 -3.00 3.27 5.22
C ALA A 166 -1.98 2.50 6.07
N SER A 167 -1.47 1.37 5.59
CA SER A 167 -0.52 0.54 6.34
C SER A 167 0.91 1.09 6.37
N LEU A 168 1.20 2.13 5.60
CA LEU A 168 2.46 2.88 5.66
C LEU A 168 2.43 4.00 6.71
N ILE A 169 1.30 4.21 7.39
CA ILE A 169 1.19 5.19 8.47
C ILE A 169 1.70 4.55 9.77
N PRO A 170 2.83 5.02 10.34
CA PRO A 170 3.27 4.53 11.64
C PRO A 170 2.29 4.94 12.74
N PHE A 171 2.10 4.08 13.73
CA PHE A 171 1.19 4.31 14.86
C PHE A 171 -0.25 4.61 14.45
N ILE A 172 -0.74 4.01 13.35
CA ILE A 172 -2.10 4.23 12.85
C ILE A 172 -3.19 3.95 13.90
N GLU A 173 -2.95 3.02 14.82
CA GLU A 173 -3.84 2.69 15.93
C GLU A 173 -4.05 3.86 16.92
N HIS A 174 -3.14 4.84 16.94
CA HIS A 174 -3.24 6.06 17.74
C HIS A 174 -3.84 7.24 16.97
N ASN A 175 -4.24 7.03 15.71
CA ASN A 175 -4.84 8.05 14.86
C ASN A 175 -6.33 7.81 14.69
N ASP A 176 -7.13 8.88 14.61
CA ASP A 176 -8.52 8.75 14.20
C ASP A 176 -8.65 8.41 12.71
N ALA A 177 -9.79 7.84 12.34
CA ALA A 177 -10.02 7.35 10.99
C ALA A 177 -9.96 8.45 9.91
N ASN A 178 -10.41 9.67 10.23
CA ASN A 178 -10.43 10.77 9.26
C ASN A 178 -9.01 11.27 8.98
N ARG A 179 -8.18 11.42 10.02
CA ARG A 179 -6.76 11.80 9.84
C ARG A 179 -5.97 10.70 9.14
N ALA A 180 -6.24 9.43 9.43
CA ALA A 180 -5.62 8.31 8.72
C ALA A 180 -6.02 8.28 7.23
N LEU A 181 -7.29 8.57 6.91
CA LEU A 181 -7.78 8.72 5.53
C LEU A 181 -7.01 9.82 4.80
N MET A 182 -6.99 11.02 5.37
CA MET A 182 -6.29 12.17 4.78
C MET A 182 -4.80 11.86 4.59
N SER A 183 -4.15 11.26 5.60
CA SER A 183 -2.75 10.88 5.53
C SER A 183 -2.47 9.87 4.42
N SER A 184 -3.31 8.84 4.28
CA SER A 184 -3.18 7.87 3.17
C SER A 184 -3.39 8.52 1.80
N ASN A 185 -4.20 9.57 1.71
CA ASN A 185 -4.42 10.31 0.47
C ASN A 185 -3.26 11.25 0.14
N MET A 186 -2.76 11.99 1.14
CA MET A 186 -1.66 12.94 1.00
C MET A 186 -0.34 12.25 0.64
N GLN A 187 -0.08 11.04 1.13
CA GLN A 187 1.10 10.26 0.71
C GLN A 187 1.14 10.03 -0.82
N ARG A 188 -0.02 9.92 -1.49
CA ARG A 188 -0.09 9.74 -2.95
C ARG A 188 0.16 11.03 -3.74
N GLN A 189 0.10 12.17 -3.06
CA GLN A 189 0.34 13.49 -3.64
C GLN A 189 1.79 13.94 -3.43
N ALA A 190 2.58 13.21 -2.64
CA ALA A 190 3.97 13.50 -2.39
C ALA A 190 4.78 13.50 -3.69
N VAL A 191 5.48 14.59 -3.95
CA VAL A 191 6.31 14.77 -5.15
C VAL A 191 7.70 14.19 -4.89
N PRO A 192 8.27 13.42 -5.83
CA PRO A 192 9.64 12.93 -5.69
C PRO A 192 10.65 14.09 -5.61
N LEU A 193 11.49 14.05 -4.57
CA LEU A 193 12.54 15.03 -4.33
C LEU A 193 13.80 14.71 -5.15
N SER A 194 14.61 15.73 -5.41
CA SER A 194 15.93 15.63 -6.05
C SER A 194 16.83 14.64 -5.30
N GLN A 195 16.82 14.71 -3.97
CA GLN A 195 17.47 13.76 -3.09
C GLN A 195 16.42 13.16 -2.17
N SER A 196 16.14 11.87 -2.30
CA SER A 196 15.24 11.16 -1.38
C SER A 196 15.98 10.73 -0.11
N GLU A 197 15.24 10.53 0.97
CA GLU A 197 15.77 10.05 2.25
C GLU A 197 14.85 8.97 2.83
N LYS A 198 15.42 7.91 3.43
CA LYS A 198 14.62 6.90 4.13
C LYS A 198 13.98 7.51 5.36
N CYS A 199 12.74 7.14 5.67
CA CYS A 199 12.14 7.49 6.96
C CYS A 199 12.95 6.88 8.11
N ILE A 200 13.12 7.63 9.20
CA ILE A 200 13.71 7.08 10.44
C ILE A 200 12.71 6.14 11.13
N VAL A 201 11.42 6.48 11.07
CA VAL A 201 10.33 5.68 11.62
C VAL A 201 9.45 5.21 10.46
N GLY A 202 9.43 3.89 10.25
CA GLY A 202 8.62 3.23 9.21
C GLY A 202 7.81 2.07 9.77
N THR A 203 6.97 1.46 8.94
CA THR A 203 6.15 0.30 9.30
C THR A 203 6.78 -1.03 8.88
N GLY A 204 7.84 -0.98 8.07
CA GLY A 204 8.53 -2.14 7.49
C GLY A 204 7.93 -2.60 6.16
N LEU A 205 6.86 -1.95 5.67
CA LEU A 205 6.23 -2.26 4.38
C LEU A 205 6.81 -1.44 3.22
N GLU A 206 7.68 -0.47 3.50
CA GLU A 206 8.26 0.46 2.51
C GLU A 206 9.07 -0.27 1.42
N GLY A 207 9.80 -1.32 1.81
CA GLY A 207 10.58 -2.14 0.88
C GLY A 207 9.69 -2.91 -0.08
N GLN A 208 8.67 -3.57 0.46
CA GLN A 208 7.69 -4.32 -0.35
C GLN A 208 6.89 -3.36 -1.25
N ALA A 209 6.49 -2.19 -0.75
CA ALA A 209 5.81 -1.17 -1.54
C ALA A 209 6.70 -0.66 -2.69
N ALA A 210 7.99 -0.41 -2.48
CA ALA A 210 8.87 0.03 -3.57
C ALA A 210 9.11 -1.08 -4.62
N LEU A 211 9.16 -2.34 -4.20
CA LEU A 211 9.30 -3.49 -5.10
C LEU A 211 8.03 -3.69 -5.95
N ASP A 212 6.86 -3.74 -5.31
CA ASP A 212 5.59 -4.01 -5.97
C ASP A 212 5.11 -2.86 -6.88
N SER A 213 5.63 -1.65 -6.69
CA SER A 213 5.33 -0.52 -7.57
C SER A 213 5.99 -0.64 -8.94
N GLY A 214 6.99 -1.52 -9.09
CA GLY A 214 7.82 -1.58 -10.29
C GLY A 214 8.71 -0.34 -10.48
N ALA A 215 8.91 0.47 -9.43
CA ALA A 215 9.81 1.63 -9.50
C ALA A 215 11.28 1.22 -9.42
N LEU A 216 11.56 0.02 -8.92
CA LEU A 216 12.90 -0.56 -8.81
C LEU A 216 13.21 -1.43 -10.03
N ALA A 217 14.43 -1.34 -10.55
CA ALA A 217 14.92 -2.31 -11.52
C ALA A 217 15.48 -3.51 -10.76
N ILE A 218 15.02 -4.73 -11.07
CA ILE A 218 15.41 -5.97 -10.39
C ILE A 218 16.11 -6.91 -11.37
N ALA A 219 17.09 -7.67 -10.89
CA ALA A 219 17.78 -8.69 -11.68
C ALA A 219 16.88 -9.91 -11.92
N GLU A 220 16.48 -10.14 -13.17
CA GLU A 220 15.74 -11.35 -13.55
C GLU A 220 16.63 -12.61 -13.56
N HIS A 221 17.93 -12.40 -13.81
CA HIS A 221 18.93 -13.45 -13.95
C HIS A 221 20.16 -13.17 -13.07
N GLU A 222 20.81 -14.25 -12.63
CA GLU A 222 22.13 -14.17 -12.02
C GLU A 222 23.21 -14.02 -13.10
N GLY A 223 24.28 -13.32 -12.76
CA GLY A 223 25.36 -13.09 -13.72
C GLY A 223 26.46 -12.21 -13.19
N LYS A 224 27.55 -12.15 -13.96
CA LYS A 224 28.69 -11.26 -13.66
C LYS A 224 28.51 -9.96 -14.43
N ILE A 225 28.76 -8.83 -13.77
CA ILE A 225 28.78 -7.54 -14.45
C ILE A 225 30.02 -7.47 -15.34
N PHE A 226 29.80 -7.36 -16.65
CA PHE A 226 30.88 -7.23 -17.62
C PHE A 226 31.18 -5.76 -17.93
N TYR A 227 30.16 -4.90 -17.96
CA TYR A 227 30.30 -3.49 -18.29
C TYR A 227 29.23 -2.64 -17.59
N THR A 228 29.60 -1.43 -17.17
CA THR A 228 28.70 -0.44 -16.56
C THR A 228 28.92 0.92 -17.20
N ASP A 229 27.84 1.56 -17.61
CA ASP A 229 27.72 2.90 -18.17
C ASP A 229 26.70 3.70 -17.35
N THR A 230 26.60 5.01 -17.58
CA THR A 230 25.52 5.84 -17.03
C THR A 230 24.13 5.42 -17.51
N ASP A 231 24.04 4.80 -18.69
CA ASP A 231 22.74 4.42 -19.26
C ASP A 231 22.46 2.92 -19.20
N LYS A 232 23.47 2.08 -18.96
CA LYS A 232 23.35 0.63 -19.14
C LYS A 232 24.38 -0.19 -18.37
N ILE A 233 23.99 -1.42 -18.08
CA ILE A 233 24.80 -2.48 -17.50
C ILE A 233 24.68 -3.67 -18.44
N LEU A 234 25.80 -4.29 -18.74
CA LEU A 234 25.84 -5.55 -19.47
C LEU A 234 26.14 -6.68 -18.50
N LEU A 235 25.22 -7.63 -18.40
CA LEU A 235 25.40 -8.86 -17.66
C LEU A 235 25.85 -9.98 -18.60
N SER A 236 26.80 -10.78 -18.13
CA SER A 236 27.16 -12.05 -18.76
C SER A 236 26.65 -13.19 -17.87
N GLY A 237 25.71 -13.97 -18.41
CA GLY A 237 25.15 -15.17 -17.77
C GLY A 237 24.64 -16.14 -18.84
N ASN A 238 25.00 -17.43 -18.74
CA ASN A 238 24.59 -18.50 -19.67
C ASN A 238 24.76 -18.24 -21.17
N GLY A 239 25.74 -17.42 -21.58
CA GLY A 239 26.05 -17.16 -23.00
C GLY A 239 25.37 -15.94 -23.62
N ASP A 240 24.40 -15.33 -22.93
CA ASP A 240 23.68 -14.14 -23.41
C ASP A 240 24.13 -12.85 -22.72
N THR A 241 24.09 -11.74 -23.45
CA THR A 241 24.39 -10.40 -22.94
C THR A 241 23.11 -9.62 -22.72
N LEU A 242 22.77 -9.32 -21.47
CA LEU A 242 21.55 -8.57 -21.12
C LEU A 242 21.85 -7.09 -20.85
N ARG A 243 21.01 -6.17 -21.38
CA ARG A 243 21.14 -4.71 -21.18
C ARG A 243 20.17 -4.22 -20.11
N ILE A 244 20.68 -3.62 -19.03
CA ILE A 244 19.85 -3.13 -17.90
C ILE A 244 20.21 -1.66 -17.58
N PRO A 245 19.26 -0.74 -17.35
CA PRO A 245 19.58 0.66 -16.98
C PRO A 245 20.16 0.79 -15.56
N LEU A 246 21.29 1.53 -15.45
CA LEU A 246 22.09 2.03 -14.31
C LEU A 246 22.19 1.20 -12.98
N VAL A 247 23.43 0.88 -12.54
CA VAL A 247 23.77 0.16 -11.28
C VAL A 247 25.00 0.72 -10.59
N ARG A 248 25.01 0.58 -9.26
CA ARG A 248 26.16 0.68 -8.35
C ARG A 248 26.99 -0.61 -8.38
N ARG A 249 28.30 -0.52 -8.64
CA ARG A 249 29.22 -1.67 -8.86
C ARG A 249 29.11 -2.79 -7.80
N GLY A 250 28.76 -4.00 -8.26
CA GLY A 250 28.96 -5.27 -7.55
C GLY A 250 29.64 -6.30 -8.47
N LYS A 251 30.50 -7.18 -7.95
CA LYS A 251 31.21 -8.17 -8.79
C LYS A 251 30.31 -9.29 -9.32
N CYS A 252 29.25 -9.65 -8.60
CA CYS A 252 28.28 -10.69 -8.97
C CYS A 252 26.87 -10.25 -8.63
N ILE A 253 25.90 -10.58 -9.49
CA ILE A 253 24.47 -10.28 -9.30
C ILE A 253 23.71 -11.59 -9.07
N LYS A 254 22.83 -11.60 -8.07
CA LYS A 254 21.87 -12.69 -7.85
C LYS A 254 20.51 -12.33 -8.44
N LYS A 255 19.77 -13.34 -8.89
CA LYS A 255 18.36 -13.19 -9.25
C LYS A 255 17.58 -12.58 -8.07
N GLY A 256 16.76 -11.56 -8.35
CA GLY A 256 15.98 -10.82 -7.36
C GLY A 256 16.72 -9.65 -6.71
N GLN A 257 18.00 -9.44 -7.01
CA GLN A 257 18.75 -8.29 -6.47
C GLN A 257 18.29 -6.97 -7.10
N ILE A 258 18.15 -5.93 -6.28
CA ILE A 258 17.84 -4.58 -6.76
C ILE A 258 19.05 -4.00 -7.48
N LEU A 259 18.82 -3.52 -8.69
CA LEU A 259 19.82 -2.99 -9.62
C LEU A 259 19.80 -1.47 -9.62
N ALA A 260 18.62 -0.88 -9.80
CA ALA A 260 18.44 0.56 -9.86
C ALA A 260 17.30 1.00 -8.94
N TYR A 261 17.46 2.19 -8.37
CA TYR A 261 16.44 2.87 -7.59
C TYR A 261 15.69 3.84 -8.51
N GLY A 262 14.36 3.83 -8.41
CA GLY A 262 13.51 4.80 -9.08
C GLY A 262 13.36 6.09 -8.28
N ALA A 263 12.55 7.01 -8.80
CA ALA A 263 12.16 8.22 -8.08
C ALA A 263 11.49 7.87 -6.74
N ALA A 264 11.74 8.66 -5.70
CA ALA A 264 11.21 8.44 -4.36
C ALA A 264 11.51 7.06 -3.76
N THR A 265 12.71 6.51 -4.04
CA THR A 265 13.19 5.28 -3.41
C THR A 265 14.65 5.43 -2.95
N VAL A 266 14.98 4.88 -1.79
CA VAL A 266 16.35 4.88 -1.24
C VAL A 266 16.62 3.51 -0.66
N GLY A 267 17.74 2.88 -1.02
CA GLY A 267 18.14 1.58 -0.47
C GLY A 267 17.08 0.48 -0.59
N GLY A 268 16.23 0.56 -1.63
CA GLY A 268 15.18 -0.41 -1.93
C GLY A 268 13.86 -0.16 -1.22
N GLU A 269 13.74 0.92 -0.47
CA GLU A 269 12.53 1.31 0.26
C GLU A 269 11.93 2.57 -0.33
N LEU A 270 10.61 2.70 -0.17
CA LEU A 270 9.85 3.89 -0.50
C LEU A 270 10.31 5.07 0.38
N ALA A 271 10.55 6.22 -0.27
CA ALA A 271 11.09 7.43 0.35
C ALA A 271 10.35 8.67 -0.18
N LEU A 272 9.18 8.96 0.39
CA LEU A 272 8.27 10.02 -0.07
C LEU A 272 8.59 11.42 0.51
N GLY A 273 9.56 11.55 1.41
CA GLY A 273 9.82 12.80 2.12
C GLY A 273 11.23 12.90 2.71
N LYS A 274 11.35 13.70 3.77
CA LYS A 274 12.60 14.02 4.48
C LYS A 274 12.40 13.93 5.98
N ASN A 275 13.48 13.57 6.70
CA ASN A 275 13.47 13.67 8.15
C ASN A 275 13.85 15.11 8.54
N VAL A 276 12.99 15.76 9.32
CA VAL A 276 13.20 17.13 9.79
C VAL A 276 13.02 17.21 11.29
N LEU A 277 13.76 18.11 11.93
CA LEU A 277 13.58 18.42 13.35
C LEU A 277 12.32 19.27 13.50
N VAL A 278 11.37 18.81 14.31
CA VAL A 278 10.11 19.49 14.58
C VAL A 278 10.04 19.89 16.05
N ALA A 279 9.58 21.12 16.31
CA ALA A 279 9.30 21.61 17.66
C ALA A 279 7.81 21.93 17.79
N TYR A 280 7.16 21.37 18.81
CA TYR A 280 5.77 21.65 19.13
C TYR A 280 5.68 22.83 20.11
N MET A 281 5.60 24.05 19.57
CA MET A 281 5.42 25.28 20.36
C MET A 281 4.73 26.36 19.53
N PRO A 282 3.91 27.24 20.13
CA PRO A 282 3.48 28.45 19.45
C PRO A 282 4.67 29.37 19.20
N TRP A 283 4.71 30.01 18.03
CA TRP A 283 5.80 30.93 17.67
C TRP A 283 5.25 32.23 17.08
N GLU A 284 5.14 33.25 17.92
CA GLU A 284 4.75 34.63 17.55
C GLU A 284 3.48 34.74 16.68
N GLY A 285 2.59 33.74 16.74
CA GLY A 285 1.38 33.68 15.92
C GLY A 285 1.59 33.25 14.46
N TYR A 286 2.83 32.99 14.01
CA TYR A 286 3.10 32.56 12.64
C TYR A 286 2.60 31.13 12.35
N ASN A 287 2.46 30.31 13.38
CA ASN A 287 1.87 28.97 13.30
C ASN A 287 0.43 28.95 13.83
N PHE A 288 -0.32 30.03 13.64
CA PHE A 288 -1.75 30.07 13.95
C PHE A 288 -2.53 29.11 13.03
N GLU A 289 -3.55 28.45 13.59
CA GLU A 289 -4.32 27.38 12.93
C GLU A 289 -3.42 26.25 12.42
N ASP A 290 -3.45 25.96 11.11
CA ASP A 290 -2.72 24.88 10.46
C ASP A 290 -1.45 25.40 9.73
N ALA A 291 -1.04 26.63 9.99
CA ALA A 291 0.16 27.20 9.38
C ALA A 291 1.44 26.54 9.93
N VAL A 292 2.37 26.22 9.01
CA VAL A 292 3.66 25.61 9.34
C VAL A 292 4.77 26.61 9.14
N LEU A 293 5.52 26.89 10.21
CA LEU A 293 6.75 27.67 10.13
C LEU A 293 7.93 26.76 9.77
N ILE A 294 8.69 27.14 8.76
CA ILE A 294 9.84 26.37 8.27
C ILE A 294 11.14 27.15 8.44
N SER A 295 12.24 26.43 8.70
CA SER A 295 13.57 27.01 8.69
C SER A 295 14.02 27.28 7.25
N GLU A 296 14.62 28.46 7.00
CA GLU A 296 15.23 28.80 5.70
C GLU A 296 16.31 27.81 5.26
N ARG A 297 16.90 27.07 6.21
CA ARG A 297 17.83 25.96 5.93
C ARG A 297 17.25 24.95 4.94
N LEU A 298 15.95 24.69 5.01
CA LEU A 298 15.26 23.76 4.12
C LEU A 298 15.30 24.22 2.64
N VAL A 299 15.44 25.53 2.41
CA VAL A 299 15.58 26.14 1.09
C VAL A 299 17.05 26.19 0.68
N TYR A 300 17.94 26.71 1.53
CA TYR A 300 19.35 26.89 1.18
C TYR A 300 20.12 25.58 0.98
N GLU A 301 19.68 24.48 1.60
CA GLU A 301 20.28 23.15 1.43
C GLU A 301 19.50 22.26 0.45
N ASP A 302 18.56 22.81 -0.33
CA ASP A 302 17.79 22.06 -1.34
C ASP A 302 17.05 20.81 -0.79
N ILE A 303 16.63 20.84 0.48
CA ILE A 303 16.08 19.66 1.17
C ILE A 303 14.76 19.20 0.53
N TYR A 304 13.88 20.14 0.17
CA TYR A 304 12.60 19.88 -0.49
C TYR A 304 12.58 20.27 -1.98
N THR A 305 13.74 20.30 -2.63
CA THR A 305 13.84 20.63 -4.07
C THR A 305 13.41 19.45 -4.95
N SER A 306 12.55 19.70 -5.95
CA SER A 306 12.04 18.70 -6.92
C SER A 306 12.22 19.17 -8.36
N PHE A 307 12.26 18.22 -9.30
CA PHE A 307 12.37 18.51 -10.75
C PHE A 307 11.02 18.34 -11.45
N HIS A 308 10.65 19.32 -12.29
CA HIS A 308 9.42 19.31 -13.07
C HIS A 308 9.73 19.47 -14.56
N ILE A 309 9.30 18.50 -15.37
CA ILE A 309 9.52 18.50 -16.82
C ILE A 309 8.18 18.82 -17.51
N ARG A 310 8.18 19.80 -18.42
CA ARG A 310 7.02 20.16 -19.23
C ARG A 310 7.31 19.90 -20.70
N LYS A 311 6.41 19.19 -21.38
CA LYS A 311 6.48 18.94 -22.83
C LYS A 311 5.55 19.92 -23.55
N TYR A 312 6.08 20.65 -24.51
CA TYR A 312 5.31 21.53 -25.39
C TYR A 312 5.35 20.95 -26.81
N GLU A 313 4.18 20.80 -27.44
CA GLU A 313 4.06 20.36 -28.83
C GLU A 313 3.37 21.47 -29.62
N ILE A 314 3.95 21.86 -30.74
CA ILE A 314 3.39 22.87 -31.65
C ILE A 314 3.24 22.19 -33.02
N GLN A 315 2.04 22.27 -33.59
CA GLN A 315 1.78 21.89 -34.97
C GLN A 315 1.69 23.16 -35.81
N ILE A 316 2.48 23.22 -36.88
CA ILE A 316 2.37 24.27 -37.89
C ILE A 316 1.48 23.69 -38.98
N ASN A 317 0.33 24.33 -39.22
CA ASN A 317 -0.60 24.00 -40.29
C ASN A 317 -0.11 24.54 -41.64
#